data_AF-A0ABD0Y779-F1
#
_entry.id   AF-A0ABD0Y779-F1
#
_cell.length_a   1.000
_cell.length_b   1.000
_cell.length_c   1.000
_cell.angle_alpha   90.00
_cell.angle_beta   90.00
_cell.angle_gamma   90.00
#
_symmetry.space_group_name_H-M   'P 1'
#
loop_
_entity.id
_entity.type
_entity.pdbx_description
1 polymer ?
#
loop_
_entity_poly.entity_id
_entity_poly.type
_entity_poly.pdbx_seq_one_letter_code
_entity_poly.pdbx_strand_id
1 'polypeptide(L)'
;GSWWSGHSGVNQLGGVFVSGRPLPDSTRQKIVELAHSGARPCDISRILQVSNGCVSKILGRYYETGSIRPRAIGGSKPRVATAEVVSRISQYKRECPSIFAWEIRDRLLAEGVCTNDNIPSVSTLYVYNFTNLHLFKSKIFILAQYGALVKYMPVPSVT
;
A
#
# COMPACT_ATOMS: atom_id res chain seq x y z
N GLY A 1 9.88 14.25 -17.70
CA GLY A 1 10.47 15.06 -16.62
C GLY A 1 10.45 14.27 -15.34
N SER A 2 11.60 14.12 -14.68
CA SER A 2 11.77 13.31 -13.46
C SER A 2 11.18 14.03 -12.24
N TRP A 3 10.16 13.45 -11.60
CA TRP A 3 9.50 13.96 -10.39
C TRP A 3 10.19 13.55 -9.08
N TRP A 4 11.51 13.30 -9.11
CA TRP A 4 12.26 12.82 -7.93
C TRP A 4 13.66 13.42 -7.84
N SER A 5 13.81 14.73 -8.01
CA SER A 5 15.03 15.41 -7.56
C SER A 5 14.89 15.71 -6.06
N GLY A 6 15.10 14.68 -5.24
CA GLY A 6 15.31 14.87 -3.80
C GLY A 6 16.59 15.67 -3.63
N HIS A 7 16.48 16.97 -3.40
CA HIS A 7 17.65 17.82 -3.16
C HIS A 7 18.28 17.36 -1.84
N SER A 8 19.52 16.88 -1.90
CA SER A 8 20.31 16.60 -0.70
C SER A 8 20.61 17.92 0.01
N GLY A 9 20.33 17.98 1.30
CA GLY A 9 20.63 19.10 2.18
C GLY A 9 21.67 18.71 3.23
N VAL A 10 22.28 19.71 3.84
CA VAL A 10 23.19 19.54 4.99
C VAL A 10 22.53 20.17 6.20
N ASN A 11 22.48 19.44 7.31
CA ASN A 11 21.92 19.95 8.57
C ASN A 11 22.96 20.78 9.35
N GLN A 12 22.56 21.41 10.45
CA GLN A 12 23.44 22.25 11.29
C GLN A 12 24.61 21.50 11.94
N LEU A 13 24.57 20.16 11.96
CA LEU A 13 25.63 19.31 12.48
C LEU A 13 26.59 18.82 11.37
N GLY A 14 26.38 19.28 10.13
CA GLY A 14 27.17 18.88 8.96
C GLY A 14 26.72 17.56 8.32
N GLY A 15 25.64 16.95 8.81
CA GLY A 15 25.14 15.67 8.29
C GLY A 15 24.27 15.85 7.03
N VAL A 16 24.51 14.99 6.04
CA VAL A 16 23.75 14.97 4.79
C VAL A 16 22.39 14.29 4.98
N PHE A 17 21.33 14.88 4.45
CA PHE A 17 19.99 14.31 4.45
C PHE A 17 19.27 14.55 3.13
N VAL A 18 18.22 13.77 2.86
CA VAL A 18 17.33 13.98 1.71
C VAL A 18 15.94 14.34 2.23
N SER A 19 15.44 15.51 1.86
CA SER A 19 14.13 15.98 2.34
C SER A 19 13.01 15.02 1.92
N GLY A 20 12.11 14.71 2.86
CA GLY A 20 10.99 13.77 2.64
C GLY A 20 11.37 12.29 2.55
N ARG A 21 12.64 11.93 2.76
CA ARG A 21 13.11 10.54 2.79
C ARG A 21 13.51 10.12 4.21
N PRO A 22 13.31 8.84 4.57
CA PRO A 22 13.81 8.33 5.85
C PRO A 22 15.34 8.28 5.83
N LEU A 23 15.97 8.30 7.02
CA LEU A 23 17.40 8.05 7.11
C LEU A 23 17.74 6.65 6.55
N PRO A 24 18.93 6.49 5.95
CA PRO A 24 19.41 5.18 5.51
C PRO A 24 19.40 4.16 6.66
N ASP A 25 19.03 2.92 6.36
CA ASP A 25 18.93 1.86 7.37
C ASP A 25 20.28 1.62 8.09
N SER A 26 21.41 1.79 7.38
CA SER A 26 22.76 1.73 7.98
C SER A 26 22.97 2.76 9.10
N THR A 27 22.53 4.01 8.89
CA THR A 27 22.61 5.07 9.92
C THR A 27 21.69 4.74 11.09
N ARG A 28 20.49 4.22 10.83
CA ARG A 28 19.50 3.88 11.86
C ARG A 28 19.96 2.71 12.71
N GLN A 29 20.58 1.71 12.10
CA GLN A 29 21.23 0.60 12.78
C GLN A 29 22.34 1.12 13.70
N LYS A 30 23.20 2.00 13.20
CA LYS A 30 24.29 2.60 13.99
C LYS A 30 23.80 3.44 15.18
N ILE A 31 22.66 4.12 15.05
CA ILE A 31 22.00 4.81 16.18
C ILE A 31 21.65 3.84 17.30
N VAL A 32 21.06 2.68 16.97
CA VAL A 32 20.68 1.66 17.96
C VAL A 32 21.91 1.00 18.57
N GLU A 33 22.92 0.67 17.77
CA GLU A 33 24.17 0.07 18.23
C GLU A 33 24.89 0.96 19.26
N LEU A 34 25.01 2.26 18.97
CA LEU A 34 25.64 3.20 19.91
C LEU A 34 24.81 3.38 21.19
N ALA A 35 23.48 3.35 21.10
CA ALA A 35 22.64 3.39 22.29
C ALA A 35 22.81 2.13 23.15
N HIS A 36 22.91 0.95 22.53
CA HIS A 36 23.19 -0.30 23.24
C HIS A 36 24.59 -0.35 23.85
N SER A 37 25.58 0.34 23.26
CA SER A 37 26.90 0.51 23.86
C SER A 37 26.93 1.57 24.97
N GLY A 38 25.77 2.09 25.42
CA GLY A 38 25.66 3.06 26.50
C GLY A 38 25.87 4.52 26.10
N ALA A 39 25.96 4.84 24.81
CA ALA A 39 26.12 6.23 24.37
C ALA A 39 24.82 7.02 24.60
N ARG A 40 24.94 8.25 25.09
CA ARG A 40 23.78 9.12 25.30
C ARG A 40 23.25 9.62 23.95
N PRO A 41 21.93 9.84 23.80
CA PRO A 41 21.35 10.32 22.53
C PRO A 41 22.01 11.59 21.96
N CYS A 42 22.45 12.51 22.82
CA CYS A 42 23.15 13.73 22.40
C CYS A 42 24.55 13.47 21.83
N ASP A 43 25.24 12.45 22.34
CA ASP A 43 26.56 12.06 21.86
C ASP A 43 26.42 11.30 20.53
N ILE A 44 25.40 10.43 20.40
CA ILE A 44 25.03 9.79 19.13
C ILE A 44 24.70 10.82 18.05
N SER A 45 23.92 11.87 18.40
CA SER A 45 23.57 12.97 17.51
C SER A 45 24.81 13.66 16.93
N ARG A 46 25.81 13.92 17.77
CA ARG A 46 27.09 14.51 17.35
C ARG A 46 27.93 13.57 16.49
N ILE A 47 28.09 12.32 16.92
CA ILE A 47 28.91 11.31 16.22
C ILE A 47 28.38 11.03 14.81
N LEU A 48 27.06 10.87 14.69
CA LEU A 48 26.42 10.54 13.41
C LEU A 48 25.96 11.77 12.63
N GLN A 49 26.15 12.97 13.18
CA GLN A 49 25.69 14.24 12.60
C GLN A 49 24.19 14.23 12.25
N VAL A 50 23.39 13.54 13.06
CA VAL A 50 21.93 13.43 12.92
C VAL A 50 21.28 14.30 13.98
N SER A 51 20.19 14.99 13.67
CA SER A 51 19.49 15.84 14.65
C SER A 51 19.00 15.05 15.86
N ASN A 52 19.09 15.65 17.06
CA ASN A 52 18.64 15.04 18.32
C ASN A 52 17.20 14.51 18.24
N GLY A 53 16.29 15.27 17.61
CA GLY A 53 14.90 14.85 17.43
C GLY A 53 14.75 13.60 16.55
N CYS A 54 15.63 13.39 15.56
CA CYS A 54 15.62 12.18 14.74
C CYS A 54 16.16 10.98 15.53
N VAL A 55 17.27 11.15 16.27
CA VAL A 55 17.83 10.11 17.15
C VAL A 55 16.78 9.66 18.19
N SER A 56 16.17 10.61 18.90
CA SER A 56 15.13 10.32 19.90
C SER A 56 13.93 9.58 19.29
N LYS A 57 13.47 10.00 18.10
CA LYS A 57 12.35 9.35 17.41
C LYS A 57 12.66 7.92 16.98
N ILE A 58 13.89 7.65 16.52
CA ILE A 58 14.30 6.30 16.14
C ILE A 58 14.42 5.41 17.37
N LEU A 59 15.09 5.87 18.43
CA LEU A 59 15.27 5.09 19.66
C LEU A 59 13.94 4.81 20.35
N GLY A 60 13.05 5.81 20.48
CA GLY A 60 11.72 5.60 21.06
C GLY A 60 10.92 4.53 20.32
N ARG A 61 10.89 4.60 18.99
CA ARG A 61 10.23 3.59 18.13
C ARG A 61 10.88 2.21 18.24
N TYR A 62 12.20 2.17 18.35
CA TYR A 62 12.96 0.93 18.51
C TYR A 62 12.63 0.26 19.85
N TYR A 63 12.61 1.00 20.95
CA TYR A 63 12.23 0.44 22.26
C TYR A 63 10.77 0.01 22.33
N GLU A 64 9.87 0.64 21.58
CA GLU A 64 8.46 0.23 21.50
C GLU A 64 8.23 -1.04 20.67
N THR A 65 8.94 -1.20 19.55
CA THR A 65 8.58 -2.21 18.52
C THR A 65 9.71 -3.14 18.09
N GLY A 66 10.93 -2.89 18.53
CA GLY A 66 12.13 -3.63 18.12
C GLY A 66 12.58 -3.38 16.66
N SER A 67 11.89 -2.51 15.92
CA SER A 67 12.14 -2.33 14.48
C SER A 67 12.88 -1.04 14.17
N ILE A 68 13.99 -1.17 13.44
CA ILE A 68 14.73 -0.04 12.87
C ILE A 68 14.12 0.46 11.56
N ARG A 69 13.14 -0.24 10.98
CA ARG A 69 12.63 0.08 9.64
C ARG A 69 11.73 1.32 9.68
N PRO A 70 11.69 2.15 8.62
CA PRO A 70 10.76 3.28 8.59
C PRO A 70 9.33 2.76 8.55
N ARG A 71 8.39 3.50 9.14
CA ARG A 71 6.98 3.29 8.81
C ARG A 71 6.79 3.54 7.31
N ALA A 72 5.85 2.83 6.70
CA ALA A 72 5.48 3.09 5.32
C ALA A 72 5.17 4.58 5.14
N ILE A 73 5.88 5.23 4.22
CA ILE A 73 5.69 6.65 3.89
C ILE A 73 4.78 6.70 2.67
N GLY A 74 3.60 7.28 2.85
CA GLY A 74 2.60 7.39 1.80
C GLY A 74 1.58 6.25 1.78
N GLY A 75 0.51 6.48 1.01
CA GLY A 75 -0.68 5.65 0.96
C GLY A 75 -1.91 6.44 1.40
N SER A 76 -2.94 6.49 0.56
CA SER A 76 -4.26 6.93 0.99
C SER A 76 -4.96 5.77 1.71
N LYS A 77 -5.60 6.05 2.84
CA LYS A 77 -6.61 5.11 3.35
C LYS A 77 -7.67 4.95 2.25
N PRO A 78 -8.08 3.73 1.86
CA PRO A 78 -9.12 3.55 0.87
C PRO A 78 -10.40 4.19 1.39
N ARG A 79 -10.80 5.32 0.79
CA ARG A 79 -11.99 6.09 1.23
C ARG A 79 -13.31 5.42 0.83
N VAL A 80 -13.29 4.65 -0.26
CA VAL A 80 -14.49 4.16 -0.96
C VAL A 80 -14.57 2.63 -0.93
N ALA A 81 -13.49 1.95 -0.54
CA ALA A 81 -13.41 0.51 -0.45
C ALA A 81 -13.18 0.11 1.01
N THR A 82 -14.23 0.25 1.80
CA THR A 82 -14.26 -0.26 3.17
C THR A 82 -14.12 -1.79 3.14
N ALA A 83 -13.70 -2.38 4.26
CA ALA A 83 -13.55 -3.84 4.37
C ALA A 83 -14.84 -4.59 4.04
N GLU A 84 -16.00 -4.00 4.38
CA GLU A 84 -17.32 -4.53 4.09
C GLU A 84 -17.60 -4.60 2.58
N VAL A 85 -17.32 -3.52 1.84
CA VAL A 85 -17.48 -3.49 0.37
C VAL A 85 -16.60 -4.54 -0.28
N VAL A 86 -15.34 -4.67 0.16
CA VAL A 86 -14.42 -5.69 -0.36
C VAL A 86 -14.93 -7.11 -0.07
N SER A 87 -15.50 -7.34 1.11
CA SER A 87 -16.10 -8.63 1.48
C SER A 87 -17.29 -9.00 0.58
N ARG A 88 -18.20 -8.05 0.34
CA ARG A 88 -19.38 -8.26 -0.53
C ARG A 88 -19.01 -8.52 -1.98
N ILE A 89 -18.05 -7.76 -2.53
CA ILE A 89 -17.50 -8.01 -3.87
C ILE A 89 -16.96 -9.45 -3.96
N SER A 90 -16.22 -9.89 -2.94
CA SER A 90 -15.67 -11.24 -2.88
C SER A 90 -16.76 -12.32 -2.78
N GLN A 91 -17.87 -12.04 -2.09
CA GLN A 91 -19.02 -12.94 -2.04
C GLN A 91 -19.71 -13.07 -3.41
N TYR A 92 -20.06 -11.96 -4.06
CA TYR A 92 -20.73 -11.99 -5.36
C TYR A 92 -19.90 -12.73 -6.41
N LYS A 93 -18.57 -12.59 -6.39
CA LYS A 93 -17.66 -13.33 -7.28
C LYS A 93 -17.52 -14.81 -6.95
N ARG A 94 -17.68 -15.21 -5.69
CA ARG A 94 -17.72 -16.65 -5.31
C ARG A 94 -19.00 -17.30 -5.81
N GLU A 95 -20.12 -16.61 -5.69
CA GLU A 95 -21.43 -17.07 -6.15
C GLU A 95 -21.53 -17.08 -7.69
N CYS A 96 -21.02 -16.04 -8.35
CA CYS A 96 -21.03 -15.91 -9.80
C CYS A 96 -19.69 -15.34 -10.31
N PRO A 97 -18.73 -16.19 -10.72
CA PRO A 97 -17.43 -15.73 -11.18
C PRO A 97 -17.48 -14.82 -12.42
N SER A 98 -18.51 -14.95 -13.25
CA SER A 98 -18.73 -14.16 -14.47
C SER A 98 -19.38 -12.79 -14.24
N ILE A 99 -19.84 -12.48 -13.02
CA ILE A 99 -20.52 -11.21 -12.73
C ILE A 99 -19.67 -10.00 -13.14
N PHE A 100 -20.23 -9.07 -13.91
CA PHE A 100 -19.54 -7.89 -14.39
C PHE A 100 -19.40 -6.82 -13.31
N ALA A 101 -18.43 -5.92 -13.46
CA ALA A 101 -18.17 -4.87 -12.47
C ALA A 101 -19.36 -3.90 -12.29
N TRP A 102 -20.14 -3.66 -13.34
CA TRP A 102 -21.36 -2.86 -13.25
C TRP A 102 -22.48 -3.60 -12.49
N GLU A 103 -22.62 -4.92 -12.67
CA GLU A 103 -23.59 -5.72 -11.92
C GLU A 103 -23.24 -5.78 -10.43
N ILE A 104 -21.95 -5.87 -10.11
CA ILE A 104 -21.46 -5.75 -8.73
C ILE A 104 -21.83 -4.38 -8.15
N ARG A 105 -21.64 -3.30 -8.91
CA ARG A 105 -22.01 -1.94 -8.50
C ARG A 105 -23.49 -1.85 -8.17
N ASP A 106 -24.35 -2.36 -9.05
CA ASP A 106 -25.80 -2.29 -8.87
C ASP A 106 -26.25 -3.13 -7.66
N ARG A 107 -25.66 -4.29 -7.43
CA ARG A 107 -25.92 -5.09 -6.22
C ARG A 107 -25.46 -4.40 -4.94
N LEU A 108 -24.29 -3.75 -4.94
CA LEU A 108 -23.82 -3.00 -3.77
C LEU A 108 -24.79 -1.86 -3.39
N LEU A 109 -25.39 -1.20 -4.38
CA LEU A 109 -26.43 -0.18 -4.17
C LEU A 109 -27.75 -0.81 -3.70
N ALA A 110 -28.19 -1.88 -4.36
CA ALA A 110 -29.47 -2.54 -4.05
C ALA A 110 -29.51 -3.14 -2.64
N GLU A 111 -28.38 -3.68 -2.17
CA GLU A 111 -28.24 -4.24 -0.82
C GLU A 111 -27.92 -3.18 0.25
N GLY A 112 -27.80 -1.91 -0.13
CA GLY A 112 -27.49 -0.80 0.79
C GLY A 112 -26.07 -0.82 1.36
N VAL A 113 -25.18 -1.66 0.81
CA VAL A 113 -23.77 -1.73 1.21
C VAL A 113 -23.05 -0.43 0.82
N CYS A 114 -23.45 0.14 -0.32
CA CYS A 114 -22.99 1.44 -0.79
C CYS A 114 -24.17 2.41 -1.02
N THR A 115 -23.92 3.70 -0.86
CA THR A 115 -24.74 4.81 -1.32
C THR A 115 -24.16 5.38 -2.63
N ASN A 116 -24.89 6.26 -3.30
CA ASN A 116 -24.38 6.95 -4.50
C ASN A 116 -23.09 7.76 -4.24
N ASP A 117 -22.86 8.19 -2.99
CA ASP A 117 -21.68 8.98 -2.62
C ASP A 117 -20.43 8.14 -2.30
N ASN A 118 -20.63 6.87 -1.92
CA ASN A 118 -19.55 5.99 -1.48
C ASN A 118 -19.36 4.75 -2.39
N ILE A 119 -20.10 4.68 -3.50
CA ILE A 119 -19.97 3.60 -4.47
C ILE A 119 -18.61 3.70 -5.20
N PRO A 120 -17.75 2.66 -5.16
CA PRO A 120 -16.51 2.67 -5.91
C PRO A 120 -16.77 2.73 -7.42
N SER A 121 -15.89 3.44 -8.14
CA SER A 121 -15.95 3.48 -9.59
C SER A 121 -15.83 2.08 -10.18
N VAL A 122 -16.40 1.86 -11.36
CA VAL A 122 -16.29 0.57 -12.08
C VAL A 122 -14.82 0.16 -12.27
N SER A 123 -13.93 1.12 -12.56
CA SER A 123 -12.48 0.90 -12.63
C SER A 123 -11.87 0.45 -11.30
N THR A 124 -12.32 1.02 -10.18
CA THR A 124 -11.86 0.64 -8.83
C THR A 124 -12.32 -0.76 -8.48
N LEU A 125 -13.57 -1.12 -8.82
CA LEU A 125 -14.10 -2.47 -8.67
C LEU A 125 -13.24 -3.48 -9.44
N TYR A 126 -12.86 -3.19 -10.70
CA TYR A 126 -11.95 -4.03 -11.47
C TYR A 126 -10.61 -4.25 -10.75
N VAL A 127 -10.00 -3.23 -10.14
CA VAL A 127 -8.73 -3.41 -9.40
C VAL A 127 -8.88 -4.38 -8.22
N TYR A 128 -9.97 -4.28 -7.44
CA TYR A 128 -10.24 -5.23 -6.35
C TYR A 128 -10.50 -6.66 -6.82
N ASN A 129 -11.01 -6.84 -8.04
CA ASN A 129 -11.13 -8.15 -8.68
C ASN A 129 -9.76 -8.79 -8.95
N PHE A 130 -8.73 -7.99 -9.26
CA PHE A 130 -7.39 -8.50 -9.60
C PHE A 130 -6.44 -8.61 -8.39
N THR A 131 -6.56 -7.73 -7.39
CA THR A 131 -5.62 -7.70 -6.25
C THR A 131 -5.96 -8.67 -5.12
N ASN A 132 -7.25 -8.94 -4.86
CA ASN A 132 -7.68 -9.97 -3.89
C ASN A 132 -7.57 -11.40 -4.44
N LEU A 133 -7.02 -11.55 -5.64
CA LEU A 133 -6.75 -12.81 -6.30
C LEU A 133 -5.56 -13.60 -5.69
N HIS A 134 -5.22 -13.37 -4.42
CA HIS A 134 -4.43 -14.35 -3.67
C HIS A 134 -5.18 -15.70 -3.50
N LEU A 135 -6.48 -15.74 -3.82
CA LEU A 135 -7.31 -16.94 -3.90
C LEU A 135 -7.43 -17.59 -5.32
N PHE A 136 -6.91 -17.00 -6.41
CA PHE A 136 -6.76 -17.73 -7.70
C PHE A 136 -5.31 -18.06 -8.06
N LYS A 137 -4.39 -18.18 -7.08
CA LYS A 137 -3.18 -18.96 -7.35
C LYS A 137 -3.50 -20.40 -7.79
N SER A 138 -4.70 -20.91 -7.49
CA SER A 138 -5.15 -22.25 -7.87
C SER A 138 -5.87 -22.34 -9.22
N LYS A 139 -6.10 -21.22 -9.94
CA LYS A 139 -6.84 -21.24 -11.24
C LYS A 139 -6.04 -20.77 -12.45
N ILE A 140 -4.77 -20.38 -12.28
CA ILE A 140 -3.83 -20.24 -13.41
C ILE A 140 -3.64 -21.59 -14.15
N PHE A 141 -4.06 -22.72 -13.56
CA PHE A 141 -4.13 -23.99 -14.28
C PHE A 141 -5.33 -24.10 -15.26
N ILE A 142 -6.37 -23.28 -15.13
CA ILE A 142 -7.57 -23.37 -15.99
C ILE A 142 -7.54 -22.34 -17.14
N LEU A 143 -6.85 -21.21 -17.00
CA LEU A 143 -6.76 -20.22 -18.08
C LEU A 143 -5.92 -20.68 -19.29
N ALA A 144 -5.10 -21.73 -19.14
CA ALA A 144 -4.49 -22.41 -20.29
C ALA A 144 -5.52 -23.12 -21.18
N GLN A 145 -6.75 -23.36 -20.70
CA GLN A 145 -7.79 -24.04 -21.46
C GLN A 145 -8.84 -23.08 -22.06
N TYR A 146 -9.00 -21.87 -21.52
CA TYR A 146 -9.97 -20.87 -22.01
C TYR A 146 -9.39 -19.82 -22.96
N GLY A 147 -8.08 -19.85 -23.24
CA GLY A 147 -7.42 -18.98 -24.23
C GLY A 147 -7.89 -19.13 -25.67
N ALA A 148 -8.79 -20.07 -25.97
CA ALA A 148 -9.29 -20.35 -27.31
C ALA A 148 -10.67 -19.73 -27.66
N LEU A 149 -11.44 -19.22 -26.69
CA LEU A 149 -12.86 -18.89 -26.93
C LEU A 149 -13.25 -17.41 -26.95
N VAL A 150 -12.33 -16.48 -26.72
CA VAL A 150 -12.64 -15.03 -26.78
C VAL A 150 -12.81 -14.53 -28.23
N LYS A 151 -12.53 -15.34 -29.25
CA LYS A 151 -12.73 -14.99 -30.67
C LYS A 151 -14.12 -15.30 -31.23
N TYR A 152 -15.00 -15.97 -30.50
CA TYR A 152 -16.32 -16.36 -31.00
C TYR A 152 -17.41 -16.11 -29.98
N MET A 153 -17.90 -14.87 -29.89
CA MET A 153 -19.31 -14.66 -29.53
C MET A 153 -19.84 -13.38 -30.18
N PRO A 154 -20.97 -13.44 -30.90
CA PRO A 154 -21.45 -12.35 -31.73
C PRO A 154 -22.07 -11.23 -30.87
N VAL A 155 -21.90 -10.00 -31.32
CA VAL A 155 -22.60 -8.81 -30.82
C VAL A 155 -24.11 -9.04 -31.06
N PRO A 156 -24.99 -9.02 -30.04
CA PRO A 156 -26.41 -9.17 -30.30
C PRO A 156 -26.92 -7.94 -31.05
N SER A 157 -27.43 -8.17 -32.25
CA SER A 157 -28.14 -7.19 -33.07
C SER A 157 -29.38 -6.70 -32.33
N VAL A 158 -29.53 -5.38 -32.25
CA VAL A 158 -30.72 -4.72 -31.73
C VAL A 158 -31.84 -4.85 -32.77
N THR A 159 -32.97 -5.44 -32.39
CA THR A 159 -34.27 -5.29 -33.07
C THR A 159 -35.23 -4.57 -32.14
#